data_AF-A0A2N2X1V9-F1
#
_entry.id   AF-A0A2N2X1V9-F1
#
_cell.length_a   1.000
_cell.length_b   1.000
_cell.length_c   1.000
_cell.angle_alpha   90.00
_cell.angle_beta   90.00
_cell.angle_gamma   90.00
#
_symmetry.space_group_name_H-M   'P 1'
#
loop_
_entity.id
_entity.type
_entity.pdbx_description
1 polymer ?
#
loop_
_entity_poly.entity_id
_entity_poly.type
_entity_poly.pdbx_seq_one_letter_code
_entity_poly.pdbx_strand_id
1 'polypeptide(L)'
;MKLNYLIIAMFTFVLFPACENENENETKISQNNTDESHNLGQNCMNCHVSGGDGEGWFTIAGSLYDKSKTVAYPNGSVKLTSEPNGSGTTIIIVDNDIKGNFYSTEEIDFGEGLFAGIYGTNGEQKFMTSKITTGACNACHGTTTAKLWME
;
A
#
# COMPACT_ATOMS: atom_id res chain seq x y z
N MET A 1 -63.93 9.50 -36.88
CA MET A 1 -63.00 8.41 -36.51
C MET A 1 -61.78 9.07 -35.85
N LYS A 2 -61.60 8.93 -34.53
CA LYS A 2 -60.55 9.61 -33.75
C LYS A 2 -59.25 8.82 -33.87
N LEU A 3 -58.18 9.47 -34.32
CA LEU A 3 -56.84 8.88 -34.45
C LEU A 3 -56.04 9.23 -33.20
N ASN A 4 -55.77 8.24 -32.35
CA ASN A 4 -54.94 8.39 -31.14
C ASN A 4 -53.46 8.27 -31.54
N TYR A 5 -52.68 9.32 -31.30
CA TYR A 5 -51.23 9.28 -31.40
C TYR A 5 -50.64 8.89 -30.03
N LEU A 6 -50.04 7.69 -29.97
CA LEU A 6 -49.25 7.26 -28.82
C LEU A 6 -47.81 7.76 -29.04
N ILE A 7 -47.43 8.85 -28.37
CA ILE A 7 -46.04 9.34 -28.37
C ILE A 7 -45.25 8.49 -27.37
N ILE A 8 -44.46 7.55 -27.88
CA ILE A 8 -43.43 6.85 -27.09
C ILE A 8 -42.20 7.76 -27.07
N ALA A 9 -41.99 8.45 -25.95
CA ALA A 9 -40.77 9.21 -25.71
C ALA A 9 -39.62 8.23 -25.44
N MET A 10 -38.77 8.01 -26.44
CA MET A 10 -37.56 7.22 -26.34
C MET A 10 -36.51 8.04 -25.57
N PHE A 11 -36.37 7.77 -24.28
CA PHE A 11 -35.34 8.37 -23.42
C PHE A 11 -33.98 7.78 -23.82
N THR A 12 -33.23 8.49 -24.66
CA THR A 12 -31.82 8.21 -24.93
C THR A 12 -31.00 8.45 -23.67
N PHE A 13 -30.62 7.37 -23.00
CA PHE A 13 -29.71 7.38 -21.86
C PHE A 13 -28.30 7.68 -22.39
N VAL A 14 -27.86 8.93 -22.24
CA VAL A 14 -26.49 9.34 -22.56
C VAL A 14 -25.58 8.75 -21.47
N LEU A 15 -24.94 7.63 -21.78
CA LEU A 15 -23.87 7.06 -20.97
C LEU A 15 -22.64 7.96 -21.14
N PHE A 16 -22.39 8.83 -20.16
CA PHE A 16 -21.09 9.48 -20.05
C PHE A 16 -20.09 8.44 -19.55
N PRO A 17 -19.02 8.10 -20.30
CA PRO A 17 -17.92 7.38 -19.70
C PRO A 17 -17.33 8.28 -18.60
N ALA A 18 -17.27 7.78 -17.37
CA ALA A 18 -16.49 8.42 -16.33
C ALA A 18 -15.02 8.29 -16.75
N CYS A 19 -14.44 9.38 -17.27
CA CYS A 19 -13.00 9.49 -17.44
C CYS A 19 -12.38 9.68 -16.05
N GLU A 20 -11.81 8.62 -15.51
CA GLU A 20 -10.76 8.75 -14.50
C GLU A 20 -9.47 9.14 -15.22
N ASN A 21 -8.74 10.11 -14.68
CA ASN A 21 -7.56 10.66 -15.33
C ASN A 21 -6.39 9.71 -15.07
N GLU A 22 -6.12 8.77 -15.98
CA GLU A 22 -5.17 7.66 -15.81
C GLU A 22 -3.69 8.07 -15.62
N ASN A 23 -3.40 9.37 -15.51
CA ASN A 23 -2.05 9.92 -15.37
C ASN A 23 -1.85 10.74 -14.08
N GLU A 24 -2.79 10.71 -13.14
CA GLU A 24 -2.65 11.36 -11.85
C GLU A 24 -2.12 10.37 -10.79
N ASN A 25 -1.21 10.83 -9.93
CA ASN A 25 -0.77 10.04 -8.79
C ASN A 25 -1.84 10.09 -7.71
N GLU A 26 -2.79 9.16 -7.76
CA GLU A 26 -3.85 9.04 -6.76
C GLU A 26 -3.29 8.78 -5.36
N THR A 27 -3.86 9.45 -4.35
CA THR A 27 -3.51 9.20 -2.96
C THR A 27 -4.03 7.83 -2.53
N LYS A 28 -3.11 6.91 -2.21
CA LYS A 28 -3.43 5.56 -1.72
C LYS A 28 -2.59 5.27 -0.48
N ILE A 29 -3.26 5.00 0.63
CA ILE A 29 -2.61 4.69 1.92
C ILE A 29 -3.36 3.51 2.53
N SER A 30 -2.64 2.45 2.88
CA SER A 30 -3.21 1.31 3.60
C SER A 30 -3.65 1.70 5.01
N GLN A 31 -4.68 1.03 5.51
CA GLN A 31 -5.24 1.30 6.83
C GLN A 31 -5.64 -0.01 7.50
N ASN A 32 -5.58 -0.03 8.83
CA ASN A 32 -6.09 -1.14 9.62
C ASN A 32 -7.55 -1.45 9.26
N ASN A 33 -7.89 -2.74 9.24
CA ASN A 33 -9.24 -3.25 8.99
C ASN A 33 -9.82 -3.03 7.57
N THR A 34 -9.03 -2.52 6.62
CA THR A 34 -9.42 -2.49 5.20
C THR A 34 -8.90 -3.72 4.45
N ASP A 35 -9.42 -3.99 3.26
CA ASP A 35 -9.01 -5.15 2.44
C ASP A 35 -8.76 -4.78 0.97
N GLU A 36 -8.38 -3.54 0.70
CA GLU A 36 -8.18 -3.02 -0.66
C GLU A 36 -6.96 -3.64 -1.37
N SER A 37 -5.96 -4.14 -0.63
CA SER A 37 -4.75 -4.67 -1.24
C SER A 37 -4.90 -6.07 -1.86
N HIS A 38 -3.84 -6.54 -2.49
CA HIS A 38 -3.78 -7.88 -3.09
C HIS A 38 -2.33 -8.39 -3.12
N ASN A 39 -2.12 -9.61 -3.62
CA ASN A 39 -0.79 -10.17 -3.92
C ASN A 39 0.22 -10.15 -2.75
N LEU A 40 -0.20 -10.62 -1.57
CA LEU A 40 0.64 -10.74 -0.37
C LEU A 40 2.05 -11.27 -0.70
N GLY A 41 3.08 -10.50 -0.38
CA GLY A 41 4.49 -10.83 -0.55
C GLY A 41 5.11 -10.43 -1.87
N GLN A 42 4.34 -9.99 -2.86
CA GLN A 42 4.89 -9.45 -4.10
C GLN A 42 5.40 -8.02 -3.89
N ASN A 43 6.39 -7.61 -4.69
CA ASN A 43 6.86 -6.23 -4.66
C ASN A 43 5.84 -5.31 -5.35
N CYS A 44 5.07 -4.55 -4.56
CA CYS A 44 4.02 -3.65 -5.06
C CYS A 44 4.57 -2.61 -6.05
N MET A 45 5.78 -2.12 -5.80
CA MET A 45 6.48 -1.14 -6.62
C MET A 45 7.00 -1.71 -7.96
N ASN A 46 6.63 -2.94 -8.32
CA ASN A 46 6.76 -3.42 -9.71
C ASN A 46 5.64 -2.86 -10.62
N CYS A 47 4.46 -2.57 -10.07
CA CYS A 47 3.30 -2.05 -10.82
C CYS A 47 2.91 -0.64 -10.38
N HIS A 48 3.01 -0.33 -9.08
CA HIS A 48 2.62 0.95 -8.48
C HIS A 48 3.76 1.98 -8.59
N VAL A 49 4.13 2.31 -9.82
CA VAL A 49 5.15 3.30 -10.18
C VAL A 49 4.63 4.22 -11.27
N SER A 50 5.30 5.35 -11.51
CA SER A 50 4.92 6.25 -12.60
C SER A 50 4.97 5.53 -13.96
N GLY A 51 3.84 5.53 -14.66
CA GLY A 51 3.66 4.81 -15.93
C GLY A 51 3.49 3.29 -15.82
N GLY A 52 3.33 2.76 -14.60
CA GLY A 52 2.97 1.35 -14.37
C GLY A 52 1.46 1.12 -14.34
N ASP A 53 1.05 -0.15 -14.30
CA ASP A 53 -0.36 -0.57 -14.36
C ASP A 53 -1.13 -0.36 -13.04
N GLY A 54 -0.45 -0.01 -11.94
CA GLY A 54 -1.06 0.13 -10.62
C GLY A 54 -1.47 1.57 -10.29
N GLU A 55 -2.65 1.75 -9.71
CA GLU A 55 -3.14 3.04 -9.20
C GLU A 55 -2.29 3.55 -8.04
N GLY A 56 -1.91 4.83 -8.07
CA GLY A 56 -1.04 5.44 -7.06
C GLY A 56 0.41 4.95 -7.15
N TRP A 57 1.35 5.86 -6.94
CA TRP A 57 2.78 5.57 -7.00
C TRP A 57 3.32 5.44 -5.58
N PHE A 58 3.55 4.19 -5.17
CA PHE A 58 3.94 3.92 -3.80
C PHE A 58 5.37 4.40 -3.55
N THR A 59 5.59 5.03 -2.41
CA THR A 59 6.91 5.47 -1.91
C THR A 59 7.44 4.49 -0.87
N ILE A 60 6.53 3.77 -0.20
CA ILE A 60 6.79 2.64 0.67
C ILE A 60 5.71 1.60 0.48
N ALA A 61 6.11 0.32 0.38
CA ALA A 61 5.17 -0.78 0.32
C ALA A 61 5.80 -2.12 0.75
N GLY A 62 4.96 -2.98 1.33
CA GLY A 62 5.31 -4.36 1.54
C GLY A 62 4.28 -5.16 2.33
N SER A 63 4.70 -6.32 2.84
CA SER A 63 3.82 -7.31 3.47
C SER A 63 4.36 -7.81 4.81
N LEU A 64 3.51 -7.85 5.83
CA LEU A 64 3.78 -8.51 7.10
C LEU A 64 3.12 -9.89 7.15
N TYR A 65 3.89 -10.87 7.60
CA TYR A 65 3.43 -12.23 7.85
C TYR A 65 3.36 -12.53 9.34
N ASP A 66 2.60 -13.55 9.71
CA ASP A 66 2.72 -14.15 11.03
C ASP A 66 4.02 -14.95 11.14
N LYS A 67 4.28 -15.53 12.32
CA LYS A 67 5.45 -16.37 12.56
C LYS A 67 5.58 -17.58 11.65
N SER A 68 4.48 -18.04 11.04
CA SER A 68 4.54 -19.12 10.03
C SER A 68 5.19 -18.65 8.73
N LYS A 69 5.23 -17.34 8.48
CA LYS A 69 5.74 -16.70 7.25
C LYS A 69 4.96 -17.10 6.00
N THR A 70 3.74 -17.60 6.19
CA THR A 70 2.83 -18.04 5.12
C THR A 70 1.47 -17.36 5.18
N VAL A 71 1.06 -16.88 6.35
CA VAL A 71 -0.22 -16.21 6.56
C VAL A 71 0.03 -14.73 6.79
N ALA A 72 -0.86 -13.87 6.28
CA ALA A 72 -0.85 -12.44 6.54
C ALA A 72 -0.93 -12.14 8.04
N TYR A 73 -0.16 -11.18 8.51
CA TYR A 73 -0.33 -10.60 9.84
C TYR A 73 -1.08 -9.27 9.72
N PRO A 74 -2.37 -9.21 10.07
CA PRO A 74 -3.15 -7.99 9.89
C PRO A 74 -2.90 -6.97 11.00
N ASN A 75 -3.21 -5.71 10.71
CA ASN A 75 -3.31 -4.61 11.67
C ASN A 75 -2.04 -4.27 12.49
N GLY A 76 -0.86 -4.67 12.02
CA GLY A 76 0.41 -4.11 12.44
C GLY A 76 0.76 -2.83 11.70
N SER A 77 2.00 -2.39 11.81
CA SER A 77 2.48 -1.21 11.08
C SER A 77 3.98 -1.28 10.79
N VAL A 78 4.40 -0.45 9.84
CA VAL A 78 5.80 -0.13 9.58
C VAL A 78 6.05 1.34 9.94
N LYS A 79 7.21 1.62 10.52
CA LYS A 79 7.66 2.97 10.83
C LYS A 79 9.02 3.22 10.23
N LEU A 80 9.21 4.40 9.63
CA LEU A 80 10.54 4.90 9.27
C LEU A 80 11.00 5.97 10.25
N THR A 81 12.27 5.88 10.66
CA THR A 81 12.89 6.81 11.60
C THR A 81 14.27 7.29 11.13
N SER A 82 14.70 8.45 11.62
CA SER A 82 16.01 9.01 11.31
C SER A 82 17.18 8.29 12.00
N GLU A 83 16.91 7.59 13.11
CA GLU A 83 17.91 6.85 13.88
C GLU A 83 17.53 5.36 14.04
N PRO A 84 18.51 4.47 14.33
CA PRO A 84 18.25 3.05 14.52
C PRO A 84 17.26 2.73 15.64
N ASN A 85 16.72 1.51 15.63
CA ASN A 85 15.87 0.97 16.70
C ASN A 85 14.63 1.83 17.00
N GLY A 86 14.03 2.43 15.96
CA GLY A 86 12.82 3.25 16.08
C GLY A 86 13.00 4.57 16.83
N SER A 87 14.25 5.01 17.04
CA SER A 87 14.63 6.24 17.75
C SER A 87 14.71 7.44 16.80
N GLY A 88 14.94 8.63 17.34
CA GLY A 88 15.01 9.87 16.55
C GLY A 88 13.66 10.33 16.02
N THR A 89 13.69 11.08 14.91
CA THR A 89 12.49 11.64 14.28
C THR A 89 11.73 10.54 13.55
N THR A 90 10.41 10.50 13.77
CA THR A 90 9.51 9.64 12.99
C THR A 90 9.19 10.32 11.68
N ILE A 91 9.47 9.64 10.57
CA ILE A 91 9.22 10.15 9.22
C ILE A 91 7.82 9.77 8.77
N ILE A 92 7.45 8.50 8.93
CA ILE A 92 6.13 7.99 8.59
C ILE A 92 5.79 6.77 9.45
N ILE A 93 4.49 6.54 9.67
CA ILE A 93 3.92 5.29 10.17
C ILE A 93 2.88 4.86 9.15
N VAL A 94 2.96 3.63 8.66
CA VAL A 94 2.00 3.06 7.71
C VAL A 94 1.42 1.79 8.32
N ASP A 95 0.12 1.82 8.56
CA ASP A 95 -0.65 0.67 9.02
C ASP A 95 -0.81 -0.34 7.90
N ASN A 96 -0.78 -1.63 8.21
CA ASN A 96 -1.08 -2.66 7.22
C ASN A 96 -2.55 -3.12 7.32
N ASP A 97 -3.09 -3.52 6.18
CA ASP A 97 -4.49 -3.89 6.04
C ASP A 97 -4.77 -5.34 6.53
N ILE A 98 -6.00 -5.83 6.41
CA ILE A 98 -6.34 -7.20 6.86
C ILE A 98 -5.65 -8.29 6.04
N LYS A 99 -5.19 -7.95 4.83
CA LYS A 99 -4.45 -8.83 3.93
C LYS A 99 -2.95 -8.79 4.21
N GLY A 100 -2.52 -8.03 5.23
CA GLY A 100 -1.15 -7.97 5.70
C GLY A 100 -0.28 -6.98 4.93
N ASN A 101 -0.82 -6.25 3.96
CA ASN A 101 -0.04 -5.35 3.12
C ASN A 101 -0.09 -3.92 3.64
N PHE A 102 1.05 -3.24 3.59
CA PHE A 102 1.17 -1.81 3.81
C PHE A 102 1.63 -1.11 2.53
N TYR A 103 1.12 0.08 2.28
CA TYR A 103 1.54 0.95 1.20
C TYR A 103 1.16 2.40 1.48
N SER A 104 1.96 3.33 0.97
CA SER A 104 1.62 4.76 0.97
C SER A 104 2.16 5.45 -0.27
N THR A 105 1.42 6.44 -0.76
CA THR A 105 1.85 7.39 -1.81
C THR A 105 2.39 8.69 -1.22
N GLU A 106 2.42 8.83 0.12
CA GLU A 106 2.96 10.01 0.77
C GLU A 106 4.45 10.18 0.45
N GLU A 107 4.87 11.42 0.22
CA GLU A 107 6.26 11.71 -0.11
C GLU A 107 7.19 11.37 1.08
N ILE A 108 8.27 10.65 0.80
CA ILE A 108 9.29 10.27 1.78
C ILE A 108 10.64 10.74 1.26
N ASP A 109 11.25 11.69 1.96
CA ASP A 109 12.66 12.02 1.74
C ASP A 109 13.54 11.01 2.47
N PHE A 110 14.19 10.14 1.71
CA PHE A 110 15.12 9.16 2.26
C PHE A 110 16.47 9.79 2.65
N GLY A 111 16.85 10.96 2.11
CA GLY A 111 18.13 11.61 2.39
C GLY A 111 19.34 10.65 2.28
N GLU A 112 20.16 10.60 3.33
CA GLU A 112 21.29 9.66 3.47
C GLU A 112 20.87 8.23 3.91
N GLY A 113 19.57 7.97 3.95
CA GLY A 113 18.93 6.73 4.35
C GLY A 113 18.24 6.80 5.71
N LEU A 114 17.14 6.05 5.82
CA LEU A 114 16.28 5.95 7.01
C LEU A 114 16.35 4.55 7.62
N PHE A 115 15.87 4.39 8.86
CA PHE A 115 15.76 3.09 9.52
C PHE A 115 14.32 2.62 9.56
N ALA A 116 14.08 1.36 9.26
CA ALA A 116 12.76 0.75 9.30
C ALA A 116 12.54 -0.10 10.55
N GLY A 117 11.34 -0.05 11.10
CA GLY A 117 10.86 -0.96 12.13
C GLY A 117 9.45 -1.46 11.80
N ILE A 118 9.16 -2.70 12.17
CA ILE A 118 7.82 -3.29 12.09
C ILE A 118 7.27 -3.51 13.49
N TYR A 119 5.97 -3.27 13.65
CA TYR A 119 5.27 -3.21 14.93
C TYR A 119 4.05 -4.12 14.91
N GLY A 120 3.95 -5.01 15.89
CA GLY A 120 2.88 -5.98 16.02
C GLY A 120 1.76 -5.44 16.90
N THR A 121 0.57 -6.03 16.78
CA THR A 121 -0.62 -5.71 17.58
C THR A 121 -0.45 -6.06 19.07
N ASN A 122 0.48 -6.96 19.38
CA ASN A 122 0.82 -7.39 20.74
C ASN A 122 1.94 -6.54 21.39
N GLY A 123 2.40 -5.48 20.71
CA GLY A 123 3.50 -4.62 21.18
C GLY A 123 4.91 -5.14 20.83
N GLU A 124 5.03 -6.26 20.12
CA GLU A 124 6.31 -6.72 19.57
C GLU A 124 6.85 -5.71 18.54
N GLN A 125 8.18 -5.55 18.50
CA GLN A 125 8.86 -4.66 17.57
C GLN A 125 10.10 -5.35 17.02
N LYS A 126 10.34 -5.21 15.72
CA LYS A 126 11.56 -5.67 15.05
C LYS A 126 12.14 -4.55 14.21
N PHE A 127 13.45 -4.39 14.23
CA PHE A 127 14.14 -3.27 13.59
C PHE A 127 15.16 -3.73 12.56
N MET A 128 15.27 -2.98 11.47
CA MET A 128 16.41 -3.06 10.58
C MET A 128 17.58 -2.29 11.19
N THR A 129 18.77 -2.89 11.16
CA THR A 129 20.03 -2.24 11.60
C THR A 129 20.68 -1.43 10.49
N SER A 130 20.34 -1.73 9.22
CA SER A 130 20.86 -1.03 8.04
C SER A 130 19.89 0.05 7.58
N LYS A 131 20.44 1.13 7.05
CA LYS A 131 19.65 2.19 6.41
C LYS A 131 19.02 1.68 5.11
N ILE A 132 17.84 2.18 4.79
CA ILE A 132 17.17 2.01 3.52
C ILE A 132 17.11 3.35 2.77
N THR A 133 17.23 3.29 1.45
CA THR A 133 17.08 4.44 0.53
C THR A 133 15.91 4.25 -0.44
N THR A 134 15.08 3.23 -0.18
CA THR A 134 13.89 2.87 -0.95
C THR A 134 12.87 2.24 -0.01
N GLY A 135 11.58 2.46 -0.27
CA GLY A 135 10.49 1.84 0.48
C GLY A 135 9.97 0.52 -0.12
N ALA A 136 10.65 -0.04 -1.13
CA ALA A 136 10.26 -1.32 -1.75
C ALA A 136 10.64 -2.53 -0.87
N CYS A 137 9.94 -2.76 0.24
CA CYS A 137 10.36 -3.73 1.25
C CYS A 137 10.43 -5.17 0.71
N ASN A 138 9.47 -5.57 -0.11
CA ASN A 138 9.42 -6.90 -0.74
C ASN A 138 10.40 -7.09 -1.91
N ALA A 139 11.16 -6.04 -2.30
CA ALA A 139 12.30 -6.22 -3.20
C ALA A 139 13.44 -7.03 -2.55
N CYS A 140 13.55 -6.98 -1.21
CA CYS A 140 14.54 -7.72 -0.42
C CYS A 140 13.89 -8.82 0.45
N HIS A 141 12.81 -8.48 1.15
CA HIS A 141 12.18 -9.39 2.12
C HIS A 141 11.29 -10.41 1.41
N GLY A 142 11.69 -11.68 1.46
CA GLY A 142 11.07 -12.77 0.71
C GLY A 142 11.80 -13.12 -0.58
N THR A 143 12.88 -12.39 -0.93
CA THR A 143 13.72 -12.65 -2.11
C THR A 143 15.14 -13.01 -1.69
N THR A 144 15.87 -12.08 -1.07
CA THR A 144 17.26 -12.22 -0.64
C THR A 144 17.40 -12.28 0.88
N THR A 145 16.40 -11.78 1.62
CA THR A 145 16.31 -11.88 3.07
C THR A 145 14.98 -12.51 3.48
N ALA A 146 14.85 -12.89 4.75
CA ALA A 146 13.61 -13.47 5.26
C ALA A 146 12.44 -12.47 5.09
N LYS A 147 11.22 -12.99 4.87
CA LYS A 147 9.98 -12.21 4.91
C LYS A 147 9.88 -11.39 6.21
N LEU A 148 9.22 -10.24 6.18
CA LEU A 148 8.87 -9.48 7.38
C LEU A 148 7.81 -10.27 8.16
N TRP A 149 7.98 -10.47 9.47
CA TRP A 149 7.05 -11.28 10.24
C TRP A 149 6.97 -10.92 11.73
N MET A 150 5.80 -11.14 12.33
CA MET A 150 5.49 -10.90 13.75
C MET A 150 4.90 -12.15 14.43
N GLU A 151 5.00 -12.24 15.76
CA GLU A 151 4.49 -13.33 16.60
C GLU A 151 2.98 -13.23 16.90
#